data_AF-A0A2E8A708-F1
#
_entry.id   AF-A0A2E8A708-F1
#
_cell.length_a   1.000
_cell.length_b   1.000
_cell.length_c   1.000
_cell.angle_alpha   90.00
_cell.angle_beta   90.00
_cell.angle_gamma   90.00
#
_symmetry.space_group_name_H-M   'P 1'
#
loop_
_entity.id
_entity.type
_entity.pdbx_description
1 polymer ?
#
loop_
_entity_poly.entity_id
_entity_poly.type
_entity_poly.pdbx_seq_one_letter_code
_entity_poly.pdbx_strand_id
1 'polypeptide(L)'
;MINDFLKKHLETIKYPGFSRDIVSFGIVQEGILENGIATIKIEVGGNDPSLPLSLKQEIEKTLQKEDSITAVNVQIVVNKNSHSGSEPSSEGESTLGKVNRIIAIASGKGG
;
A
#
# COMPACT_ATOMS: atom_id res chain seq x y z
N MET A 1 -6.25 6.20 13.78
CA MET A 1 -6.16 5.35 15.01
C MET A 1 -6.16 3.90 14.56
N ILE A 2 -5.37 3.02 15.17
CA ILE A 2 -5.28 1.61 14.72
C ILE A 2 -6.07 0.71 15.68
N ASN A 3 -6.87 -0.20 15.13
CA ASN A 3 -7.56 -1.23 15.92
C ASN A 3 -6.54 -2.24 16.49
N ASP A 4 -6.69 -2.61 17.76
CA ASP A 4 -5.75 -3.52 18.45
C ASP A 4 -5.66 -4.90 17.79
N PHE A 5 -6.80 -5.40 17.26
CA PHE A 5 -6.85 -6.67 16.54
C PHE A 5 -5.99 -6.63 15.28
N LEU A 6 -6.16 -5.58 14.46
CA LEU A 6 -5.38 -5.41 13.24
C LEU A 6 -3.90 -5.18 13.58
N LYS A 7 -3.60 -4.37 14.60
CA LYS A 7 -2.23 -4.07 15.02
C LYS A 7 -1.43 -5.35 15.29
N LYS A 8 -1.99 -6.28 16.09
CA LYS A 8 -1.33 -7.54 16.43
C LYS A 8 -0.96 -8.37 15.20
N HIS A 9 -1.84 -8.39 14.20
CA HIS A 9 -1.57 -9.10 12.94
C HIS A 9 -0.51 -8.38 12.10
N LEU A 10 -0.60 -7.05 12.01
CA LEU A 10 0.35 -6.23 11.26
C LEU A 10 1.77 -6.26 11.87
N GLU A 11 1.91 -6.42 13.19
CA GLU A 11 3.21 -6.57 13.87
C GLU A 11 3.95 -7.86 13.48
N THR A 12 3.23 -8.88 12.98
CA THR A 12 3.85 -10.12 12.48
C THR A 12 4.46 -9.95 11.08
N ILE A 13 4.04 -8.92 10.34
CA ILE A 13 4.46 -8.65 8.97
C ILE A 13 5.78 -7.86 8.98
N LYS A 14 6.81 -8.47 8.42
CA LYS A 14 8.12 -7.84 8.27
C LYS A 14 8.15 -6.90 7.08
N TYR A 15 8.87 -5.80 7.23
CA TYR A 15 9.10 -4.88 6.12
C TYR A 15 10.15 -5.50 5.17
N PRO A 16 9.85 -5.70 3.88
CA PRO A 16 10.75 -6.38 2.97
C PRO A 16 12.08 -5.64 2.83
N GLY A 17 13.19 -6.38 2.96
CA GLY A 17 14.55 -5.81 2.99
C GLY A 17 14.99 -5.29 4.37
N PHE A 18 14.14 -5.37 5.40
CA PHE A 18 14.45 -4.96 6.77
C PHE A 18 13.99 -6.03 7.79
N SER A 19 14.59 -6.05 8.97
CA SER A 19 14.19 -6.99 10.05
C SER A 19 13.06 -6.46 10.94
N ARG A 20 12.69 -5.19 10.77
CA ARG A 20 11.62 -4.54 11.53
C ARG A 20 10.25 -4.83 10.91
N ASP A 21 9.26 -4.96 11.77
CA ASP A 21 7.85 -5.04 11.36
C ASP A 21 7.30 -3.68 10.92
N ILE A 22 6.21 -3.72 10.15
CA ILE A 22 5.60 -2.53 9.53
C ILE A 22 5.02 -1.55 10.55
N VAL A 23 4.57 -2.04 11.71
CA VAL A 23 4.03 -1.21 12.79
C VAL A 23 5.16 -0.47 13.50
N SER A 24 6.24 -1.18 13.86
CA SER A 24 7.45 -0.62 14.46
C SER A 24 8.22 0.30 13.51
N PHE A 25 8.09 0.10 12.20
CA PHE A 25 8.63 1.03 11.21
C PHE A 25 7.86 2.36 11.18
N GLY A 26 6.63 2.39 11.72
CA GLY A 26 5.78 3.57 11.72
C GLY A 26 5.16 3.87 10.35
N ILE A 27 5.14 2.90 9.42
CA ILE A 27 4.50 3.10 8.11
C ILE A 27 2.97 3.00 8.18
N VAL A 28 2.43 2.38 9.22
CA VAL A 28 0.97 2.20 9.35
C VAL A 28 0.34 3.48 9.89
N GLN A 29 -0.46 4.12 9.06
CA GLN A 29 -1.18 5.36 9.39
C GLN A 29 -2.51 5.05 10.08
N GLU A 30 -3.22 4.04 9.60
CA GLU A 30 -4.56 3.72 10.08
C GLU A 30 -4.92 2.25 9.88
N GLY A 31 -5.80 1.74 10.75
CA GLY A 31 -6.29 0.37 10.71
C GLY A 31 -7.68 0.31 11.33
N ILE A 32 -8.70 0.21 10.49
CA ILE A 32 -10.11 0.20 10.86
C ILE A 32 -10.66 -1.19 10.56
N LEU A 33 -11.43 -1.75 11.48
CA LEU A 33 -12.17 -3.00 11.27
C LEU A 33 -13.64 -2.71 11.53
N GLU A 34 -14.45 -2.73 10.47
CA GLU A 34 -15.90 -2.51 10.57
C GLU A 34 -16.65 -3.57 9.79
N ASN A 35 -17.61 -4.23 10.44
CA ASN A 35 -18.48 -5.26 9.84
C ASN A 35 -17.72 -6.35 9.03
N GLY A 36 -16.54 -6.77 9.51
CA GLY A 36 -15.69 -7.74 8.82
C GLY A 36 -14.87 -7.18 7.66
N ILE A 37 -14.88 -5.87 7.44
CA ILE A 37 -14.07 -5.18 6.45
C ILE A 37 -12.89 -4.53 7.17
N ALA A 38 -11.69 -5.06 6.90
CA ALA A 38 -10.44 -4.53 7.44
C ALA A 38 -9.86 -3.49 6.46
N THR A 39 -9.83 -2.23 6.85
CA THR A 39 -9.24 -1.13 6.08
C THR A 39 -7.93 -0.70 6.71
N ILE A 40 -6.83 -0.81 5.97
CA ILE A 40 -5.49 -0.52 6.45
C ILE A 40 -4.87 0.53 5.56
N LYS A 41 -4.41 1.63 6.14
CA LYS A 41 -3.71 2.69 5.45
C LYS A 41 -2.25 2.68 5.85
N ILE A 42 -1.37 2.50 4.88
CA ILE A 42 0.09 2.55 5.08
C ILE A 42 0.69 3.61 4.16
N GLU A 43 1.74 4.26 4.64
CA GLU A 43 2.56 5.18 3.87
C GLU A 43 3.96 4.61 3.73
N VAL A 44 4.42 4.46 2.49
CA VAL A 44 5.76 3.98 2.19
C VAL A 44 6.53 5.04 1.42
N GLY A 45 7.74 5.32 1.89
CA GLY A 45 8.69 6.18 1.19
C GLY A 45 9.57 5.36 0.26
N GLY A 46 9.87 5.88 -0.92
CA GLY A 46 10.88 5.29 -1.81
C GLY A 46 10.51 5.26 -3.29
N ASN A 47 11.49 4.84 -4.09
CA ASN A 47 11.34 4.71 -5.55
C ASN A 47 10.99 3.29 -5.99
N ASP A 48 11.02 2.31 -5.08
CA ASP A 48 10.80 0.91 -5.42
C ASP A 48 9.30 0.59 -5.58
N PRO A 49 8.84 0.18 -6.78
CA PRO A 49 7.43 -0.14 -7.02
C PRO A 49 7.03 -1.52 -6.52
N SER A 50 7.99 -2.39 -6.18
CA SER A 50 7.73 -3.75 -5.70
C SER A 50 7.38 -3.75 -4.22
N LEU A 51 8.01 -2.87 -3.45
CA LEU A 51 7.77 -2.70 -2.02
C LEU A 51 6.28 -2.53 -1.64
N PRO A 52 5.52 -1.54 -2.17
CA PRO A 52 4.11 -1.41 -1.85
C PRO A 52 3.31 -2.65 -2.26
N LEU A 53 3.64 -3.28 -3.39
CA LEU A 53 2.94 -4.48 -3.86
C LEU A 53 3.14 -5.67 -2.89
N SER A 54 4.39 -5.93 -2.49
CA SER A 54 4.72 -7.00 -1.55
C SER A 54 4.05 -6.80 -0.20
N LEU A 55 4.08 -5.59 0.34
CA LEU A 55 3.40 -5.26 1.60
C LEU A 55 1.90 -5.46 1.50
N LYS A 56 1.28 -5.01 0.39
CA LYS A 56 -0.15 -5.22 0.13
C LYS A 56 -0.51 -6.70 0.20
N GLN A 57 0.24 -7.54 -0.53
CA GLN A 57 -0.01 -8.96 -0.62
C GLN A 57 0.17 -9.67 0.72
N GLU A 58 1.21 -9.31 1.47
CA GLU A 58 1.46 -9.89 2.79
C GLU A 58 0.35 -9.53 3.79
N ILE A 59 -0.11 -8.27 3.77
CA ILE A 59 -1.22 -7.79 4.62
C ILE A 59 -2.53 -8.49 4.24
N GLU A 60 -2.89 -8.50 2.95
CA GLU A 60 -4.08 -9.20 2.46
C GLU A 60 -4.04 -10.68 2.85
N LYS A 61 -2.93 -11.37 2.62
CA LYS A 61 -2.78 -12.79 2.93
C LYS A 61 -2.84 -13.08 4.43
N THR A 62 -2.33 -12.20 5.27
CA THR A 62 -2.38 -12.37 6.73
C THR A 62 -3.79 -12.16 7.26
N LEU A 63 -4.47 -11.13 6.78
CA LEU A 63 -5.82 -10.78 7.22
C LEU A 63 -6.90 -11.68 6.60
N GLN A 64 -6.72 -12.17 5.39
CA GLN A 64 -7.64 -13.13 4.75
C GLN A 64 -7.62 -14.51 5.41
N LYS A 65 -6.62 -14.83 6.23
CA LYS A 65 -6.61 -16.08 7.02
C LYS A 65 -7.54 -16.01 8.22
N GLU A 66 -7.94 -14.82 8.64
CA GLU A 66 -8.83 -14.65 9.77
C GLU A 66 -10.29 -14.78 9.33
N ASP A 67 -11.01 -15.76 9.89
CA ASP A 67 -12.45 -15.97 9.63
C ASP A 67 -13.32 -14.75 9.96
N SER A 68 -12.83 -13.85 10.82
CA SER A 68 -13.53 -12.61 11.18
C SER A 68 -13.49 -11.53 10.09
N ILE A 69 -12.67 -11.71 9.04
CA ILE A 69 -12.47 -10.73 7.98
C ILE A 69 -13.07 -11.24 6.67
N THR A 70 -14.12 -10.58 6.21
CA THR A 70 -14.78 -10.86 4.93
C THR A 70 -14.10 -10.14 3.77
N ALA A 71 -13.55 -8.94 4.01
CA ALA A 71 -12.86 -8.16 3.00
C ALA A 71 -11.67 -7.38 3.57
N VAL A 72 -10.61 -7.27 2.80
CA VAL A 72 -9.41 -6.50 3.16
C VAL A 72 -9.22 -5.38 2.15
N ASN A 73 -9.08 -4.15 2.63
CA ASN A 73 -8.83 -2.98 1.82
C ASN A 73 -7.51 -2.32 2.27
N VAL A 74 -6.45 -2.49 1.48
CA VAL A 74 -5.13 -1.93 1.78
C VAL A 74 -4.89 -0.70 0.91
N GLN A 75 -4.86 0.46 1.56
CA GLN A 75 -4.50 1.74 0.93
C GLN A 75 -3.03 2.04 1.16
N ILE A 76 -2.28 2.13 0.06
CA ILE A 76 -0.84 2.40 0.11
C ILE A 76 -0.57 3.77 -0.50
N VAL A 77 -0.09 4.67 0.33
CA VAL A 77 0.38 6.00 -0.09
C VAL A 77 1.86 5.88 -0.35
N VAL A 78 2.27 6.00 -1.62
CA VAL A 78 3.69 6.03 -1.98
C VAL A 78 4.11 7.49 -2.09
N ASN A 79 4.81 7.98 -1.07
CA ASN A 79 5.39 9.32 -1.11
C ASN A 79 6.68 9.25 -1.94
N LYS A 80 6.53 9.37 -3.26
CA LYS A 80 7.63 9.78 -4.12
C LYS A 80 7.82 11.26 -3.87
N ASN A 81 8.84 11.63 -3.11
CA ASN A 81 9.47 12.94 -3.29
C ASN A 81 9.99 13.00 -4.73
N SER A 82 9.09 13.23 -5.68
CA SER A 82 9.41 13.99 -6.86
C SER A 82 9.86 15.33 -6.30
N HIS A 83 11.15 15.61 -6.38
CA HIS A 83 11.58 16.97 -6.62
C HIS A 83 10.78 17.45 -7.84
N SER A 84 9.61 18.06 -7.61
CA SER A 84 9.08 19.06 -8.51
C SER A 84 9.90 20.32 -8.21
N GLY A 85 11.13 20.34 -8.75
CA GLY A 85 11.67 21.59 -9.23
C GLY A 85 10.91 21.88 -10.52
N SER A 86 9.80 22.58 -10.40
CA SER A 86 9.02 23.05 -11.55
C SER A 86 8.51 24.44 -11.21
N GLU A 87 9.43 25.41 -11.28
CA GLU A 87 9.04 26.79 -11.60
C GLU A 87 8.29 26.81 -12.95
N PRO A 88 7.33 27.73 -13.13
CA PRO A 88 6.48 27.77 -14.30
C PRO A 88 7.17 28.55 -15.42
N SER A 89 7.55 27.86 -16.49
CA SER A 89 8.06 28.51 -17.71
C SER A 89 7.42 27.89 -18.94
N SER A 90 6.45 28.63 -19.48
CA SER A 90 6.10 28.85 -20.89
C SER A 90 5.95 27.68 -21.86
N GLU A 91 4.77 27.69 -22.51
CA GLU A 91 4.49 27.44 -23.93
C GLU A 91 5.36 26.44 -24.70
N GLY A 92 4.68 25.43 -25.27
CA GLY A 92 5.22 24.64 -26.38
C GLY A 92 4.52 23.31 -26.55
N GLU A 93 3.52 23.30 -27.43
CA GLU A 93 3.11 22.20 -28.31
C GLU A 93 3.21 20.73 -27.84
N SER A 94 2.03 20.11 -27.82
CA SER A 94 1.75 18.83 -28.48
C SER A 94 2.75 17.69 -28.31
N THR A 95 2.37 16.66 -27.54
CA THR A 95 2.14 15.30 -28.07
C THR A 95 1.76 14.33 -26.96
N LEU A 96 0.94 13.37 -27.36
CA LEU A 96 0.38 12.31 -26.54
C LEU A 96 1.46 11.52 -25.78
N GLY A 97 1.13 11.14 -24.55
CA GLY A 97 1.91 10.15 -23.81
C GLY A 97 1.65 10.07 -22.32
N LYS A 98 0.52 10.56 -21.80
CA LYS A 98 0.12 10.33 -20.40
C LYS A 98 -0.34 8.89 -20.21
N VAL A 99 0.61 7.97 -20.06
CA VAL A 99 0.34 6.68 -19.40
C VAL A 99 0.81 6.81 -17.96
N ASN A 100 -0.02 7.44 -17.13
CA ASN A 100 0.04 7.24 -15.68
C ASN A 100 -0.33 5.77 -15.44
N ARG A 101 0.68 4.91 -15.22
CA ARG A 101 0.50 3.48 -14.99
C ARG A 101 -0.61 3.22 -13.97
N ILE A 102 -1.79 2.83 -14.46
CA ILE A 102 -2.81 2.16 -13.66
C ILE A 102 -2.40 0.68 -13.66
N ILE A 103 -1.92 0.18 -12.52
CA ILE A 103 -1.71 -1.26 -12.35
C ILE A 103 -3.08 -1.87 -12.06
N ALA A 104 -3.77 -2.33 -13.10
CA ALA A 104 -4.90 -3.23 -12.95
C ALA A 104 -4.34 -4.67 -12.89
N ILE A 105 -4.39 -5.28 -11.71
CA ILE A 105 -4.06 -6.70 -11.56
C ILE A 105 -5.37 -7.47 -11.72
N ALA A 106 -5.60 -8.00 -12.92
CA ALA A 106 -6.67 -8.97 -13.14
C ALA A 106 -6.26 -10.27 -12.45
N SER A 107 -7.02 -10.68 -11.43
CA SER A 107 -6.96 -12.04 -10.88
C SER A 107 -7.56 -12.99 -11.92
N GLY A 108 -6.72 -13.39 -12.88
CA GLY A 108 -7.02 -14.44 -13.84
C GLY A 108 -6.57 -15.78 -13.28
N LYS A 109 -7.51 -16.57 -12.76
CA LYS A 109 -7.34 -18.03 -12.65
C LYS A 109 -7.25 -18.60 -14.07
N GLY A 110 -6.29 -19.48 -14.35
CA GLY A 110 -6.21 -20.16 -15.65
C GLY A 110 -5.14 -21.25 -15.70
N GLY A 111 -5.58 -22.46 -16.05
CA GLY A 111 -4.72 -23.60 -16.42
C GLY A 111 -4.91 -24.81 -15.53
#